data_AF-C1GJF8-F1
#
_entry.id   AF-C1GJF8-F1
#
_cell.length_a   1.000
_cell.length_b   1.000
_cell.length_c   1.000
_cell.angle_alpha   90.00
_cell.angle_beta   90.00
_cell.angle_gamma   90.00
#
_symmetry.space_group_name_H-M   'P 1'
#
loop_
_entity.id
_entity.type
_entity.pdbx_description
1 polymer ?
#
loop_
_entity_poly.entity_id
_entity_poly.type
_entity_poly.pdbx_seq_one_letter_code
_entity_poly.pdbx_strand_id
1 'polypeptide(L)'
;MVLISSSTISVIISSSVISLFTGLLFLSGYVLQQQTVRHIQASISPDSVYHLAGRQYALSGGSPAAAYVVANQGNEAFSTPDAVLADNSRGRGDGEGGEMGETSRNELDGKYGQRNSHTYVQIISKPSVSCICSSLLFFKILSSNSDIETDKVFLYPQSWDLHSPSRGISNALSLLRQYQNKYGIIMHAINTSDPNYRFPSNTRLLSRASHKLTHYKKIFYIRSPGMLLDSSRLNQLFLSPPPTLSSSSFSSSSPFSFRKNKRKSTDSSQSDQWVPTRLSTVNADLPYAFLVTTDHSSSGGVSIRSHVPIPLVKQSLIVPAVPKFAVEKGAELHPAYVFFEKDRDRLREMETAYYQQWKKDIEDICQGIDVND
;
A
#
# COMPACT_ATOMS: atom_id res chain seq x y z
N MET A 1 -59.40 53.00 0.65
CA MET A 1 -59.42 51.71 -0.07
C MET A 1 -58.74 51.93 -1.41
N VAL A 2 -57.44 51.63 -1.50
CA VAL A 2 -56.66 51.92 -2.73
C VAL A 2 -56.89 50.75 -3.70
N LEU A 3 -57.70 50.99 -4.73
CA LEU A 3 -57.96 50.00 -5.78
C LEU A 3 -56.66 49.78 -6.57
N ILE A 4 -56.10 48.59 -6.47
CA ILE A 4 -55.01 48.13 -7.32
C ILE A 4 -55.59 48.01 -8.73
N SER A 5 -55.25 48.97 -9.60
CA SER A 5 -55.59 48.92 -11.03
C SER A 5 -54.95 47.68 -11.67
N SER A 6 -55.67 47.03 -12.58
CA SER A 6 -55.15 45.91 -13.40
C SER A 6 -53.82 46.25 -14.09
N SER A 7 -53.60 47.52 -14.43
CA SER A 7 -52.33 48.01 -14.98
C SER A 7 -51.15 47.84 -14.02
N THR A 8 -51.35 47.98 -12.71
CA THR A 8 -50.29 47.84 -11.70
C THR A 8 -49.81 46.40 -11.59
N ILE A 9 -50.73 45.43 -11.68
CA ILE A 9 -50.40 44.00 -11.61
C ILE A 9 -49.58 43.57 -12.84
N SER A 10 -49.95 44.06 -14.03
CA SER A 10 -49.21 43.78 -15.28
C SER A 10 -47.79 44.34 -15.25
N VAL A 11 -47.60 45.55 -14.70
CA VAL A 11 -46.27 46.17 -14.55
C VAL A 11 -45.41 45.39 -13.55
N ILE A 12 -45.99 44.91 -12.44
CA ILE A 12 -45.25 44.12 -11.45
C ILE A 12 -44.79 42.80 -12.03
N ILE A 13 -45.66 42.09 -12.75
CA ILE A 13 -45.34 40.79 -13.35
C ILE A 13 -44.28 40.96 -14.45
N SER A 14 -44.43 41.94 -15.34
CA SER A 14 -43.45 42.19 -16.40
C SER A 14 -42.08 42.59 -15.86
N SER A 15 -42.03 43.46 -14.84
CA SER A 15 -40.78 43.84 -14.16
C SER A 15 -40.10 42.65 -13.48
N SER A 16 -40.88 41.78 -12.84
CA SER A 16 -40.36 40.56 -12.20
C SER A 16 -39.71 39.60 -13.22
N VAL A 17 -40.37 39.37 -14.35
CA VAL A 17 -39.84 38.50 -15.42
C VAL A 17 -38.54 39.07 -15.99
N ILE A 18 -38.51 40.38 -16.30
CA ILE A 18 -37.32 41.04 -16.83
C ILE A 18 -36.16 40.96 -15.82
N SER A 19 -36.43 41.19 -14.54
CA SER A 19 -35.42 41.09 -13.47
C SER A 19 -34.84 39.69 -13.36
N LEU A 20 -35.69 38.65 -13.42
CA LEU A 20 -35.27 37.26 -13.32
C LEU A 20 -34.38 36.84 -14.51
N PHE A 21 -34.78 37.18 -15.74
CA PHE A 21 -33.97 36.90 -16.93
C PHE A 21 -32.65 37.67 -16.92
N THR A 22 -32.65 38.93 -16.49
CA THR A 22 -31.44 39.73 -16.35
C THR A 22 -30.48 39.11 -15.33
N GLY A 23 -31.01 38.64 -14.19
CA GLY A 23 -30.24 37.95 -13.17
C GLY A 23 -29.62 36.64 -13.69
N LEU A 24 -30.38 35.83 -14.44
CA LEU A 24 -29.87 34.59 -15.03
C LEU A 24 -28.77 34.85 -16.07
N LEU A 25 -28.91 35.89 -16.89
CA LEU A 25 -27.87 36.28 -17.84
C LEU A 25 -26.58 36.70 -17.12
N PHE A 26 -26.72 37.45 -16.02
CA PHE A 26 -25.57 37.86 -15.21
C PHE A 26 -24.89 36.67 -14.55
N LEU A 27 -25.67 35.72 -14.02
CA LEU A 27 -25.14 34.50 -13.41
C LEU A 27 -24.45 33.59 -14.44
N SER A 28 -25.00 33.50 -15.66
CA SER A 28 -24.38 32.78 -16.78
C SER A 28 -23.04 33.41 -17.18
N GLY A 29 -22.99 34.74 -17.29
CA GLY A 29 -21.74 35.46 -17.55
C GLY A 29 -20.71 35.28 -16.44
N TYR A 30 -21.15 35.31 -15.18
CA TYR A 30 -20.30 35.12 -14.01
C TYR A 30 -19.65 33.73 -13.96
N VAL A 31 -20.41 32.66 -14.27
CA VAL A 31 -19.88 31.29 -14.31
C VAL A 31 -18.86 31.12 -15.44
N LEU A 32 -19.10 31.71 -16.61
CA LEU A 32 -18.15 31.68 -17.73
C LEU A 32 -16.85 32.43 -17.40
N GLN A 33 -16.95 33.58 -16.71
CA GLN A 33 -15.77 34.34 -16.27
C GLN A 33 -14.97 33.58 -15.21
N GLN A 34 -15.64 32.92 -14.26
CA GLN A 34 -15.00 32.04 -13.28
C GLN A 34 -14.28 30.85 -13.94
N GLN A 35 -14.87 30.24 -14.97
CA GLN A 35 -14.23 29.17 -15.74
C GLN A 35 -12.99 29.67 -16.47
N THR A 36 -13.05 30.87 -17.06
CA THR A 36 -11.92 31.47 -17.79
C THR A 36 -10.76 31.80 -16.86
N VAL A 37 -11.03 32.39 -15.69
CA VAL A 37 -9.99 32.69 -14.69
C VAL A 37 -9.37 31.41 -14.15
N ARG A 38 -10.16 30.37 -13.86
CA ARG A 38 -9.62 29.06 -13.46
C ARG A 38 -8.74 28.43 -14.55
N HIS A 39 -9.12 28.59 -15.82
CA HIS A 39 -8.35 28.05 -16.95
C HIS A 39 -7.05 28.82 -17.20
N ILE A 40 -7.05 30.15 -16.99
CA ILE A 40 -5.85 30.98 -17.10
C ILE A 40 -4.93 30.74 -15.90
N GLN A 41 -5.48 30.62 -14.68
CA GLN A 41 -4.72 30.30 -13.48
C GLN A 41 -4.09 28.89 -13.58
N ALA A 42 -4.78 27.92 -14.19
CA ALA A 42 -4.20 26.63 -14.54
C ALA A 42 -3.08 26.72 -15.59
N SER A 43 -3.08 27.74 -16.46
CA SER A 43 -2.04 27.95 -17.48
C SER A 43 -0.85 28.80 -17.02
N ILE A 44 -1.00 29.59 -15.94
CA ILE A 44 0.03 30.52 -15.44
C ILE A 44 0.64 30.05 -14.12
N SER A 45 0.03 29.08 -13.40
CA SER A 45 0.69 28.42 -12.27
C SER A 45 2.02 27.81 -12.74
N PRO A 46 3.19 28.27 -12.22
CA PRO A 46 4.48 27.67 -12.54
C PRO A 46 4.62 26.39 -11.73
N ASP A 47 3.85 25.37 -12.08
CA ASP A 47 4.04 23.99 -11.65
C ASP A 47 3.16 23.09 -12.51
N SER A 48 3.67 22.73 -13.68
CA SER A 48 3.32 21.47 -14.34
C SER A 48 4.15 21.28 -15.61
N VAL A 49 5.37 20.77 -15.42
CA VAL A 49 5.89 19.72 -16.31
C VAL A 49 5.12 18.43 -16.01
N TYR A 50 3.80 18.45 -16.08
CA TYR A 50 2.93 17.30 -15.92
C TYR A 50 1.60 17.61 -16.60
N HIS A 51 1.54 17.38 -17.91
CA HIS A 51 0.49 16.59 -18.55
C HIS A 51 0.64 16.66 -20.08
N LEU A 52 1.46 15.78 -20.63
CA LEU A 52 1.23 15.21 -21.96
C LEU A 52 1.81 13.79 -22.00
N ALA A 53 1.01 12.82 -21.55
CA ALA A 53 1.15 11.42 -21.98
C ALA A 53 -0.18 10.66 -21.83
N GLY A 54 -1.29 11.32 -22.17
CA GLY A 54 -2.47 10.63 -22.71
C GLY A 54 -2.24 10.43 -24.20
N ARG A 55 -1.31 9.55 -24.58
CA ARG A 55 -1.17 9.08 -25.96
C ARG A 55 -0.76 7.62 -25.95
N GLN A 56 -1.58 6.81 -26.60
CA GLN A 56 -1.28 5.43 -26.94
C GLN A 56 0.10 5.36 -27.59
N TYR A 57 1.03 4.64 -26.97
CA TYR A 57 2.20 4.12 -27.66
C TYR A 57 2.01 2.61 -27.80
N ALA A 58 1.83 2.22 -29.05
CA ALA A 58 2.04 0.85 -29.48
C ALA A 58 3.47 0.40 -29.17
N LEU A 59 3.63 -0.91 -29.00
CA LEU A 59 4.84 -1.64 -28.66
C LEU A 59 6.15 -1.08 -29.27
N SER A 60 7.18 -0.96 -28.43
CA SER A 60 8.49 -1.58 -28.68
C SER A 60 9.24 -1.75 -27.37
N GLY A 61 9.98 -2.84 -27.24
CA GLY A 61 10.46 -3.44 -25.98
C GLY A 61 11.07 -2.45 -24.97
N GLY A 62 10.45 -2.35 -23.81
CA GLY A 62 10.95 -1.59 -22.67
C GLY A 62 10.46 -2.23 -21.37
N SER A 63 11.40 -2.60 -20.51
CA SER A 63 11.15 -3.29 -19.24
C SER A 63 10.22 -2.50 -18.31
N PRO A 64 9.20 -3.12 -17.70
CA PRO A 64 8.27 -2.47 -16.75
C PRO A 64 8.95 -1.97 -15.46
N ALA A 65 10.23 -2.27 -15.28
CA ALA A 65 11.02 -1.90 -14.11
C ALA A 65 11.29 -0.39 -13.98
N ALA A 66 11.35 0.32 -15.12
CA ALA A 66 11.65 1.75 -15.14
C ALA A 66 10.49 2.62 -14.61
N ALA A 67 9.27 2.07 -14.52
CA ALA A 67 8.11 2.81 -14.04
C ALA A 67 8.06 3.01 -12.51
N TYR A 68 8.96 2.37 -11.75
CA TYR A 68 8.95 2.44 -10.28
C TYR A 68 10.08 3.28 -9.67
N VAL A 69 11.03 3.78 -10.45
CA VAL A 69 11.97 4.81 -9.99
C VAL A 69 11.34 6.18 -10.23
N VAL A 70 10.22 6.44 -9.57
CA VAL A 70 9.65 7.79 -9.52
C VAL A 70 10.15 8.42 -8.24
N ALA A 71 11.01 9.43 -8.39
CA ALA A 71 11.42 10.32 -7.32
C ALA A 71 10.18 11.12 -6.86
N ASN A 72 9.39 10.54 -5.97
CA ASN A 72 8.22 11.20 -5.39
C ASN A 72 8.65 12.02 -4.16
N GLN A 73 8.58 13.34 -4.27
CA GLN A 73 8.72 14.31 -3.17
C GLN A 73 7.46 14.34 -2.26
N GLY A 74 6.91 13.18 -1.92
CA GLY A 74 5.71 13.06 -1.07
C GLY A 74 6.02 12.36 0.25
N ASN A 75 5.19 12.60 1.27
CA ASN A 75 5.32 11.96 2.59
C ASN A 75 5.46 10.43 2.44
N GLU A 76 6.44 9.84 3.13
CA GLU A 76 6.75 8.42 3.05
C GLU A 76 5.78 7.58 3.90
N ALA A 77 5.48 6.36 3.45
CA ALA A 77 4.55 5.46 4.15
C ALA A 77 5.13 4.94 5.47
N PHE A 78 6.44 4.87 5.60
CA PHE A 78 7.11 4.70 6.89
C PHE A 78 7.85 5.99 7.20
N SER A 79 7.31 6.81 8.10
CA SER A 79 8.11 7.89 8.66
C SER A 79 9.14 7.29 9.60
N THR A 80 10.40 7.73 9.53
CA THR A 80 11.29 7.60 10.68
C THR A 80 10.58 8.21 11.87
N PRO A 81 10.50 7.53 13.04
CA PRO A 81 10.03 8.22 14.23
C PRO A 81 10.94 9.44 14.38
N ASP A 82 10.37 10.64 14.31
CA ASP A 82 11.11 11.87 14.57
C ASP A 82 11.85 11.62 15.89
N ALA A 83 13.17 11.84 15.86
CA ALA A 83 13.95 11.90 17.08
C ALA A 83 13.15 12.81 18.00
N VAL A 84 12.69 12.27 19.13
CA VAL A 84 12.11 13.05 20.20
C VAL A 84 13.21 14.04 20.55
N LEU A 85 13.10 15.25 19.98
CA LEU A 85 13.85 16.40 20.44
C LEU A 85 13.38 16.54 21.87
N ALA A 86 14.21 16.07 22.80
CA ALA A 86 14.10 16.40 24.19
C ALA A 86 13.98 17.94 24.23
N ASP A 87 12.78 18.39 24.54
CA ASP A 87 12.48 19.80 24.72
C ASP A 87 13.31 20.27 25.92
N ASN A 88 14.47 20.84 25.62
CA ASN A 88 15.32 21.52 26.58
C ASN A 88 14.73 22.91 26.85
N SER A 89 13.54 22.95 27.43
CA SER A 89 13.03 24.16 28.07
C SER A 89 13.54 24.18 29.50
N ARG A 90 14.58 24.99 29.71
CA ARG A 90 15.06 25.43 31.02
C ARG A 90 13.90 26.10 31.78
N GLY A 91 13.33 25.37 32.74
CA GLY A 91 12.46 25.87 33.81
C GLY A 91 13.10 25.57 35.17
N ARG A 92 13.10 26.56 36.05
CA ARG A 92 13.94 26.75 37.25
C ARG A 92 13.16 26.37 38.53
N GLY A 93 13.74 25.51 39.39
CA GLY A 93 13.38 25.25 40.82
C GLY A 93 12.01 24.60 41.04
N ASP A 94 11.75 23.66 41.95
CA ASP A 94 12.37 23.18 43.20
C ASP A 94 11.99 21.68 43.34
N GLY A 95 12.80 20.75 43.83
CA GLY A 95 12.97 20.43 45.26
C GLY A 95 12.16 19.18 45.66
N GLU A 96 12.83 18.19 46.29
CA GLU A 96 12.34 16.90 46.85
C GLU A 96 12.18 15.76 45.81
N GLY A 97 12.78 14.57 45.91
CA GLY A 97 13.39 13.82 47.01
C GLY A 97 12.77 12.42 47.01
N GLY A 98 13.38 11.42 46.36
CA GLY A 98 12.82 10.06 46.36
C GLY A 98 13.49 9.05 45.42
N GLU A 99 14.27 8.16 46.04
CA GLU A 99 14.48 6.74 45.72
C GLU A 99 15.14 6.30 44.40
N MET A 100 16.35 5.77 44.61
CA MET A 100 17.11 4.86 43.76
C MET A 100 16.32 3.56 43.53
N GLY A 101 15.98 3.28 42.27
CA GLY A 101 15.39 2.01 41.84
C GLY A 101 15.99 1.59 40.50
N GLU A 102 17.05 0.79 40.55
CA GLU A 102 17.52 -0.01 39.41
C GLU A 102 16.46 -1.05 39.06
N THR A 103 15.57 -0.75 38.12
CA THR A 103 14.89 -1.79 37.33
C THR A 103 14.28 -1.13 36.10
N SER A 104 14.75 -1.49 34.90
CA SER A 104 13.90 -1.63 33.68
C SER A 104 14.78 -1.92 32.46
N ARG A 105 15.18 -3.19 32.32
CA ARG A 105 15.66 -3.75 31.05
C ARG A 105 14.66 -4.74 30.40
N ASN A 106 13.47 -4.93 30.98
CA ASN A 106 12.52 -5.97 30.55
C ASN A 106 11.08 -5.47 30.23
N GLU A 107 10.87 -4.18 29.94
CA GLU A 107 9.51 -3.61 29.72
C GLU A 107 9.14 -3.29 28.25
N LEU A 108 9.86 -3.87 27.27
CA LEU A 108 9.57 -3.67 25.84
C LEU A 108 9.07 -4.95 25.13
N ASP A 109 8.96 -6.07 25.84
CA ASP A 109 8.34 -7.29 25.31
C ASP A 109 6.80 -7.17 25.31
N GLY A 110 6.20 -7.28 24.13
CA GLY A 110 4.79 -7.65 23.96
C GLY A 110 3.74 -6.56 23.69
N LYS A 111 4.09 -5.29 23.48
CA LYS A 111 3.07 -4.21 23.30
C LYS A 111 2.06 -4.44 22.17
N TYR A 112 2.41 -5.23 21.15
CA TYR A 112 1.55 -5.51 20.00
C TYR A 112 1.34 -7.02 19.74
N GLY A 113 1.65 -7.88 20.72
CA GLY A 113 1.50 -9.34 20.60
C GLY A 113 2.58 -10.02 19.77
N GLN A 114 3.71 -9.35 19.54
CA GLN A 114 4.83 -9.86 18.76
C GLN A 114 5.51 -11.05 19.43
N ARG A 115 5.95 -12.01 18.61
CA ARG A 115 6.76 -13.16 19.04
C ARG A 115 8.09 -13.20 18.32
N ASN A 116 8.14 -12.66 17.10
CA ASN A 116 9.30 -12.75 16.22
C ASN A 116 9.78 -11.36 15.76
N SER A 117 11.05 -11.28 15.38
CA SER A 117 11.65 -10.05 14.83
C SER A 117 11.33 -9.82 13.35
N HIS A 118 10.72 -10.80 12.70
CA HIS A 118 10.42 -10.83 11.27
C HIS A 118 8.94 -11.11 11.05
N THR A 119 8.32 -10.46 10.06
CA THR A 119 6.89 -10.63 9.78
C THR A 119 6.53 -10.65 8.30
N TYR A 120 5.54 -11.47 7.96
CA TYR A 120 4.73 -11.33 6.75
C TYR A 120 3.53 -10.44 7.02
N VAL A 121 3.30 -9.45 6.16
CA VAL A 121 2.18 -8.52 6.26
C VAL A 121 1.27 -8.64 5.05
N GLN A 122 -0.03 -8.77 5.28
CA GLN A 122 -1.05 -8.54 4.27
C GLN A 122 -1.99 -7.40 4.69
N ILE A 123 -2.34 -6.54 3.72
CA ILE A 123 -3.08 -5.30 3.94
C ILE A 123 -4.30 -5.32 3.03
N ILE A 124 -5.47 -5.10 3.62
CA ILE A 124 -6.73 -5.01 2.88
C ILE A 124 -7.42 -3.71 3.25
N SER A 125 -7.42 -2.73 2.36
CA SER A 125 -8.10 -1.45 2.58
C SER A 125 -9.48 -1.34 1.93
N LYS A 126 -9.73 -2.12 0.86
CA LYS A 126 -11.03 -2.23 0.19
C LYS A 126 -11.76 -3.51 0.64
N PRO A 127 -13.05 -3.46 0.98
CA PRO A 127 -13.77 -4.64 1.46
C PRO A 127 -13.78 -5.71 0.40
N SER A 128 -13.24 -6.88 0.77
CA SER A 128 -13.18 -8.02 -0.13
C SER A 128 -13.18 -9.33 0.64
N VAL A 129 -14.17 -10.19 0.36
CA VAL A 129 -14.22 -11.54 0.96
C VAL A 129 -13.07 -12.38 0.42
N SER A 130 -12.81 -12.32 -0.89
CA SER A 130 -11.70 -13.06 -1.51
C SER A 130 -10.36 -12.68 -0.93
N CYS A 131 -10.08 -11.39 -0.71
CA CYS A 131 -8.83 -10.98 -0.08
C CYS A 131 -8.72 -11.51 1.36
N ILE A 132 -9.77 -11.41 2.18
CA ILE A 132 -9.72 -11.86 3.60
C ILE A 132 -9.52 -13.37 3.68
N CYS A 133 -10.29 -14.15 2.91
CA CYS A 133 -10.17 -15.61 2.88
C CYS A 133 -8.84 -16.07 2.29
N SER A 134 -8.35 -15.38 1.24
CA SER A 134 -7.02 -15.64 0.67
C SER A 134 -5.90 -15.34 1.67
N SER A 135 -6.04 -14.31 2.50
CA SER A 135 -5.11 -14.02 3.59
C SER A 135 -5.10 -15.12 4.63
N LEU A 136 -6.27 -15.61 5.04
CA LEU A 136 -6.38 -16.73 5.97
C LEU A 136 -5.70 -17.99 5.40
N LEU A 137 -5.93 -18.30 4.13
CA LEU A 137 -5.29 -19.43 3.45
C LEU A 137 -3.77 -19.29 3.41
N PHE A 138 -3.28 -18.11 3.04
CA PHE A 138 -1.84 -17.80 3.04
C PHE A 138 -1.21 -18.03 4.42
N PHE A 139 -1.84 -17.53 5.49
CA PHE A 139 -1.32 -17.72 6.85
C PHE A 139 -1.41 -19.16 7.34
N LYS A 140 -2.44 -19.92 6.94
CA LYS A 140 -2.55 -21.37 7.20
C LYS A 140 -1.38 -22.12 6.59
N ILE A 141 -1.09 -21.88 5.31
CA ILE A 141 0.01 -22.54 4.58
C ILE A 141 1.35 -22.16 5.20
N LEU A 142 1.59 -20.87 5.48
CA LEU A 142 2.82 -20.43 6.17
C LEU A 142 2.97 -21.04 7.55
N SER A 143 1.89 -21.27 8.29
CA SER A 143 1.98 -21.88 9.62
C SER A 143 2.28 -23.37 9.57
N SER A 144 1.93 -24.03 8.46
CA SER A 144 2.05 -25.48 8.32
C SER A 144 3.34 -25.90 7.61
N ASN A 145 3.78 -25.09 6.63
CA ASN A 145 4.82 -25.46 5.67
C ASN A 145 6.02 -24.48 5.66
N SER A 146 6.14 -23.59 6.65
CA SER A 146 7.28 -22.67 6.72
C SER A 146 8.33 -23.17 7.71
N ASP A 147 9.59 -23.19 7.26
CA ASP A 147 10.75 -23.52 8.09
C ASP A 147 11.22 -22.34 8.96
N ILE A 148 10.70 -21.13 8.70
CA ILE A 148 11.09 -19.91 9.42
C ILE A 148 10.02 -19.45 10.40
N GLU A 149 10.47 -19.03 11.58
CA GLU A 149 9.63 -18.41 12.61
C GLU A 149 9.39 -16.94 12.28
N THR A 150 8.16 -16.63 11.89
CA THR A 150 7.74 -15.28 11.51
C THR A 150 6.35 -14.97 12.02
N ASP A 151 6.14 -13.71 12.41
CA ASP A 151 4.82 -13.21 12.77
C ASP A 151 3.99 -12.96 11.51
N LYS A 152 2.68 -13.19 11.61
CA LYS A 152 1.74 -13.14 10.48
C LYS A 152 0.76 -12.01 10.72
N VAL A 153 1.05 -10.83 10.18
CA VAL A 153 0.31 -9.62 10.48
C VAL A 153 -0.75 -9.36 9.40
N PHE A 154 -1.96 -9.08 9.86
CA PHE A 154 -3.09 -8.73 9.01
C PHE A 154 -3.61 -7.34 9.36
N LEU A 155 -3.54 -6.42 8.38
CA LEU A 155 -3.96 -5.02 8.55
C LEU A 155 -5.30 -4.77 7.85
N TYR A 156 -6.24 -4.18 8.57
CA TYR A 156 -7.56 -3.81 8.04
C TYR A 156 -8.15 -2.57 8.74
N PRO A 157 -9.13 -1.87 8.14
CA PRO A 157 -9.81 -0.74 8.76
C PRO A 157 -10.63 -1.15 9.97
N GLN A 158 -10.42 -0.47 11.12
CA GLN A 158 -11.19 -0.69 12.35
C GLN A 158 -12.68 -0.41 12.18
N SER A 159 -13.07 0.44 11.23
CA SER A 159 -14.48 0.72 10.93
C SER A 159 -15.28 -0.53 10.56
N TRP A 160 -14.62 -1.58 10.05
CA TRP A 160 -15.28 -2.84 9.69
C TRP A 160 -15.70 -3.67 10.90
N ASP A 161 -15.11 -3.43 12.08
CA ASP A 161 -15.50 -4.10 13.33
C ASP A 161 -16.86 -3.61 13.83
N LEU A 162 -17.12 -2.30 13.71
CA LEU A 162 -18.36 -1.66 14.17
C LEU A 162 -19.43 -1.63 13.08
N HIS A 163 -19.04 -1.33 11.84
CA HIS A 163 -19.93 -1.15 10.70
C HIS A 163 -19.37 -1.93 9.51
N SER A 164 -19.51 -3.25 9.56
CA SER A 164 -19.04 -4.13 8.47
C SER A 164 -19.70 -3.74 7.14
N PRO A 165 -18.93 -3.60 6.05
CA PRO A 165 -19.48 -3.25 4.73
C PRO A 165 -20.49 -4.25 4.17
N SER A 166 -20.37 -5.53 4.53
CA SER A 166 -21.33 -6.58 4.18
C SER A 166 -21.33 -7.71 5.19
N ARG A 167 -22.34 -8.58 5.13
CA ARG A 167 -22.41 -9.81 5.95
C ARG A 167 -21.27 -10.79 5.60
N GLY A 168 -20.86 -10.84 4.33
CA GLY A 168 -19.72 -11.66 3.89
C GLY A 168 -18.42 -11.20 4.56
N ILE A 169 -18.18 -9.89 4.63
CA ILE A 169 -16.99 -9.33 5.29
C ILE A 169 -17.00 -9.61 6.80
N SER A 170 -18.14 -9.43 7.48
CA SER A 170 -18.21 -9.71 8.91
C SER A 170 -17.95 -11.19 9.22
N ASN A 171 -18.50 -12.09 8.39
CA ASN A 171 -18.31 -13.54 8.52
C ASN A 171 -16.84 -13.93 8.25
N ALA A 172 -16.23 -13.36 7.22
CA ALA A 172 -14.83 -13.62 6.89
C ALA A 172 -13.88 -13.11 7.99
N LEU A 173 -14.13 -11.92 8.54
CA LEU A 173 -13.38 -11.40 9.68
C LEU A 173 -13.58 -12.23 10.95
N SER A 174 -14.81 -12.70 11.25
CA SER A 174 -15.03 -13.58 12.40
C SER A 174 -14.29 -14.89 12.27
N LEU A 175 -14.24 -15.45 11.06
CA LEU A 175 -13.49 -16.66 10.76
C LEU A 175 -11.98 -16.44 10.94
N LEU A 176 -11.45 -15.32 10.44
CA LEU A 176 -10.06 -14.95 10.62
C LEU A 176 -9.69 -14.83 12.12
N ARG A 177 -10.57 -14.23 12.94
CA ARG A 177 -10.40 -14.15 14.40
C ARG A 177 -10.45 -15.53 15.07
N GLN A 178 -11.34 -16.41 14.64
CA GLN A 178 -11.42 -17.78 15.17
C GLN A 178 -10.10 -18.55 14.96
N TYR A 179 -9.47 -18.39 13.80
CA TYR A 179 -8.21 -19.04 13.46
C TYR A 179 -6.96 -18.27 13.90
N GLN A 180 -7.13 -17.13 14.57
CA GLN A 180 -6.05 -16.24 14.97
C GLN A 180 -4.98 -16.96 15.80
N ASN A 181 -5.42 -17.63 16.88
CA ASN A 181 -4.51 -18.36 17.76
C ASN A 181 -3.91 -19.60 17.10
N LYS A 182 -4.69 -20.29 16.24
CA LYS A 182 -4.27 -21.53 15.58
C LYS A 182 -3.12 -21.29 14.61
N TYR A 183 -3.14 -20.19 13.86
CA TYR A 183 -2.12 -19.87 12.85
C TYR A 183 -1.16 -18.75 13.29
N GLY A 184 -1.30 -18.26 14.54
CA GLY A 184 -0.46 -17.18 15.07
C GLY A 184 -0.62 -15.87 14.30
N ILE A 185 -1.86 -15.51 13.95
CA ILE A 185 -2.17 -14.30 13.19
C ILE A 185 -2.25 -13.11 14.15
N ILE A 186 -1.59 -12.01 13.82
CA ILE A 186 -1.68 -10.75 14.56
C ILE A 186 -2.57 -9.81 13.75
N MET A 187 -3.78 -9.59 14.22
CA MET A 187 -4.73 -8.69 13.57
C MET A 187 -4.56 -7.29 14.13
N HIS A 188 -4.34 -6.31 13.25
CA HIS A 188 -4.34 -4.90 13.62
C HIS A 188 -5.46 -4.17 12.89
N ALA A 189 -6.52 -3.88 13.66
CA ALA A 189 -7.53 -2.90 13.28
C ALA A 189 -6.90 -1.51 13.33
N ILE A 190 -6.90 -0.81 12.19
CA ILE A 190 -6.33 0.53 12.06
C ILE A 190 -7.45 1.55 12.04
N ASN A 191 -7.37 2.51 12.96
CA ASN A 191 -8.33 3.60 13.02
C ASN A 191 -8.17 4.51 11.78
N THR A 192 -9.23 4.58 10.98
CA THR A 192 -9.33 5.40 9.76
C THR A 192 -10.46 6.43 9.87
N SER A 193 -10.73 6.97 11.06
CA SER A 193 -11.81 7.92 11.40
C SER A 193 -11.84 9.26 10.63
N ASP A 194 -11.12 9.39 9.51
CA ASP A 194 -11.28 10.55 8.63
C ASP A 194 -12.59 10.38 7.81
N PRO A 195 -13.62 11.21 8.07
CA PRO A 195 -14.92 11.08 7.42
C PRO A 195 -14.84 11.28 5.89
N ASN A 196 -13.77 11.88 5.38
CA ASN A 196 -13.57 12.10 3.94
C ASN A 196 -13.20 10.81 3.18
N TYR A 197 -12.85 9.71 3.87
CA TYR A 197 -12.32 8.50 3.23
C TYR A 197 -12.95 7.23 3.80
N ARG A 198 -14.12 6.87 3.28
CA ARG A 198 -14.84 5.63 3.62
C ARG A 198 -14.00 4.36 3.37
N PHE A 199 -13.07 4.42 2.42
CA PHE A 199 -12.09 3.37 2.12
C PHE A 199 -10.71 3.99 1.90
N PRO A 200 -9.78 3.93 2.88
CA PRO A 200 -8.44 4.47 2.69
C PRO A 200 -7.68 3.66 1.63
N SER A 201 -6.64 4.26 1.04
CA SER A 201 -5.67 3.50 0.23
C SER A 201 -4.84 2.56 1.10
N ASN A 202 -4.29 1.50 0.49
CA ASN A 202 -3.39 0.58 1.19
C ASN A 202 -2.15 1.31 1.74
N THR A 203 -1.61 2.29 1.01
CA THR A 203 -0.50 3.15 1.44
C THR A 203 -0.84 3.98 2.67
N ARG A 204 -2.06 4.51 2.76
CA ARG A 204 -2.52 5.28 3.91
C ARG A 204 -2.78 4.41 5.14
N LEU A 205 -3.34 3.21 4.93
CA LEU A 205 -3.51 2.22 6.00
C LEU A 205 -2.15 1.81 6.58
N LEU A 206 -1.19 1.52 5.69
CA LEU A 206 0.20 1.21 6.06
C LEU A 206 0.85 2.35 6.84
N SER A 207 0.70 3.59 6.36
CA SER A 207 1.24 4.78 7.03
C SER A 207 0.72 4.95 8.46
N ARG A 208 -0.59 4.75 8.67
CA ARG A 208 -1.19 4.78 10.01
C ARG A 208 -0.74 3.59 10.88
N ALA A 209 -0.47 2.45 10.27
CA ALA A 209 0.02 1.25 10.97
C ALA A 209 1.53 1.27 11.25
N SER A 210 2.30 2.18 10.64
CA SER A 210 3.78 2.20 10.70
C SER A 210 4.34 2.07 12.13
N HIS A 211 3.82 2.83 13.08
CA HIS A 211 4.24 2.78 14.50
C HIS A 211 4.01 1.42 15.18
N LYS A 212 3.09 0.59 14.66
CA LYS A 212 2.86 -0.79 15.13
C LYS A 212 3.74 -1.80 14.41
N LEU A 213 4.56 -1.37 13.46
CA LEU A 213 5.40 -2.23 12.63
C LEU A 213 6.89 -1.92 12.77
N THR A 214 7.25 -0.72 13.22
CA THR A 214 8.66 -0.27 13.34
C THR A 214 9.51 -1.13 14.26
N HIS A 215 8.92 -1.96 15.12
CA HIS A 215 9.67 -2.90 15.97
C HIS A 215 10.19 -4.12 15.23
N TYR A 216 9.64 -4.45 14.05
CA TYR A 216 10.13 -5.55 13.24
C TYR A 216 11.41 -5.14 12.49
N LYS A 217 12.40 -6.03 12.50
CA LYS A 217 13.64 -5.88 11.74
C LYS A 217 13.43 -6.06 10.25
N LYS A 218 12.58 -7.02 9.87
CA LYS A 218 12.13 -7.20 8.48
C LYS A 218 10.62 -7.39 8.40
N ILE A 219 10.01 -6.64 7.49
CA ILE A 219 8.60 -6.74 7.15
C ILE A 219 8.50 -7.07 5.67
N PHE A 220 7.87 -8.18 5.33
CA PHE A 220 7.63 -8.54 3.94
C PHE A 220 6.14 -8.45 3.62
N TYR A 221 5.80 -7.48 2.78
CA TYR A 221 4.45 -7.32 2.27
C TYR A 221 4.27 -8.13 1.00
N ILE A 222 3.14 -8.82 0.92
CA ILE A 222 2.68 -9.47 -0.31
C ILE A 222 1.19 -9.18 -0.52
N ARG A 223 0.81 -8.91 -1.77
CA ARG A 223 -0.56 -8.55 -2.13
C ARG A 223 -1.51 -9.75 -2.00
N SER A 224 -2.72 -9.48 -1.50
CA SER A 224 -3.89 -10.37 -1.50
C SER A 224 -4.94 -9.82 -2.48
N PRO A 225 -5.71 -10.66 -3.20
CA PRO A 225 -5.75 -12.13 -3.13
C PRO A 225 -4.60 -12.80 -3.89
N GLY A 226 -4.21 -13.99 -3.43
CA GLY A 226 -3.16 -14.79 -4.04
C GLY A 226 -2.97 -16.16 -3.39
N MET A 227 -2.23 -17.02 -4.09
CA MET A 227 -1.96 -18.40 -3.74
C MET A 227 -0.46 -18.61 -3.53
N LEU A 228 -0.11 -19.18 -2.37
CA LEU A 228 1.24 -19.62 -2.06
C LEU A 228 1.45 -21.04 -2.59
N LEU A 229 2.39 -21.20 -3.51
CA LEU A 229 2.72 -22.47 -4.16
C LEU A 229 3.98 -23.09 -3.55
N ASP A 230 4.97 -22.26 -3.20
CA ASP A 230 6.24 -22.71 -2.62
C ASP A 230 6.67 -21.77 -1.49
N SER A 231 6.47 -22.21 -0.25
CA SER A 231 6.87 -21.48 0.96
C SER A 231 8.39 -21.36 1.07
N SER A 232 9.13 -22.42 0.74
CA SER A 232 10.60 -22.45 0.88
C SER A 232 11.25 -21.39 -0.02
N ARG A 233 10.85 -21.31 -1.28
CA ARG A 233 11.38 -20.30 -2.21
C ARG A 233 10.95 -18.88 -1.84
N LEU A 234 9.75 -18.69 -1.31
CA LEU A 234 9.34 -17.38 -0.79
C LEU A 234 10.16 -16.98 0.43
N ASN A 235 10.46 -17.93 1.32
CA ASN A 235 11.31 -17.72 2.50
C ASN A 235 12.75 -17.39 2.10
N GLN A 236 13.30 -18.06 1.08
CA GLN A 236 14.62 -17.74 0.54
C GLN A 236 14.71 -16.29 0.04
N LEU A 237 13.68 -15.81 -0.67
CA LEU A 237 13.60 -14.39 -1.06
C LEU A 237 13.54 -13.50 0.19
N PHE A 238 12.67 -13.81 1.16
CA PHE A 238 12.51 -12.99 2.35
C PHE A 238 13.80 -12.87 3.19
N LEU A 239 14.54 -13.95 3.30
CA LEU A 239 15.80 -14.00 4.03
C LEU A 239 16.94 -13.28 3.30
N SER A 240 16.88 -13.15 1.98
CA SER A 240 17.98 -12.55 1.22
C SER A 240 18.27 -11.12 1.66
N PRO A 241 19.55 -10.74 1.78
CA PRO A 241 19.92 -9.41 2.23
C PRO A 241 19.58 -8.36 1.16
N PRO A 242 18.92 -7.26 1.52
CA PRO A 242 18.81 -6.12 0.62
C PRO A 242 20.17 -5.39 0.50
N PRO A 243 20.39 -4.65 -0.60
CA PRO A 243 21.63 -3.92 -0.80
C PRO A 243 21.82 -2.85 0.28
N THR A 244 23.00 -2.85 0.93
CA THR A 244 23.39 -1.84 1.92
C THR A 244 24.06 -0.65 1.25
N LEU A 245 23.63 0.58 1.56
CA LEU A 245 24.19 1.82 0.99
C LEU A 245 25.71 2.00 1.13
N SER A 246 26.41 1.24 1.98
CA SER A 246 27.87 1.26 2.08
C SER A 246 28.57 0.66 0.85
N SER A 247 27.90 -0.18 0.05
CA SER A 247 28.46 -0.74 -1.19
C SER A 247 28.01 0.00 -2.45
N SER A 248 27.02 0.90 -2.35
CA SER A 248 26.57 1.73 -3.46
C SER A 248 27.09 3.16 -3.30
N SER A 249 28.33 3.40 -3.73
CA SER A 249 28.66 4.70 -4.30
C SER A 249 27.55 5.06 -5.27
N PHE A 250 26.89 6.20 -5.08
CA PHE A 250 25.85 6.73 -5.95
C PHE A 250 26.40 6.92 -7.38
N SER A 251 26.48 5.84 -8.15
CA SER A 251 26.51 5.95 -9.60
C SER A 251 25.09 6.26 -9.99
N SER A 252 24.84 7.52 -10.32
CA SER A 252 23.70 7.92 -11.13
C SER A 252 23.57 6.94 -12.29
N SER A 253 22.62 6.02 -12.18
CA SER A 253 22.27 5.10 -13.25
C SER A 253 21.54 5.92 -14.32
N SER A 254 22.34 6.64 -15.12
CA SER A 254 21.94 7.17 -16.40
C SER A 254 21.52 5.99 -17.29
N PRO A 255 20.32 6.01 -17.91
CA PRO A 255 19.81 4.90 -18.70
C PRO A 255 20.59 4.64 -20.00
N PHE A 256 21.68 5.38 -20.26
CA PHE A 256 22.44 5.31 -21.51
C PHE A 256 23.89 4.81 -21.41
N SER A 257 24.36 4.27 -20.27
CA SER A 257 25.75 3.76 -20.17
C SER A 257 25.89 2.26 -20.48
N PHE A 258 25.47 1.82 -21.67
CA PHE A 258 25.90 0.54 -22.24
C PHE A 258 27.33 0.65 -22.79
N ARG A 259 28.33 0.95 -21.94
CA ARG A 259 29.73 0.68 -22.27
C ARG A 259 30.66 0.72 -21.06
N LYS A 260 31.18 -0.47 -20.75
CA LYS A 260 32.47 -0.78 -20.11
C LYS A 260 32.66 -0.33 -18.65
N ASN A 261 32.63 -1.31 -17.73
CA ASN A 261 33.87 -1.88 -17.21
C ASN A 261 33.61 -3.18 -16.44
N LYS A 262 34.06 -4.29 -17.02
CA LYS A 262 34.07 -5.63 -16.43
C LYS A 262 35.22 -5.69 -15.41
N ARG A 263 35.01 -5.16 -14.21
CA ARG A 263 35.83 -5.55 -13.05
C ARG A 263 35.30 -6.90 -12.59
N LYS A 264 36.10 -7.95 -12.83
CA LYS A 264 35.94 -9.26 -12.17
C LYS A 264 36.08 -9.03 -10.67
N SER A 265 34.95 -8.84 -9.98
CA SER A 265 34.81 -9.22 -8.58
C SER A 265 34.44 -10.70 -8.58
N THR A 266 35.35 -11.55 -8.16
CA THR A 266 35.21 -13.01 -8.11
C THR A 266 34.54 -13.48 -6.81
N ASP A 267 33.51 -12.76 -6.34
CA ASP A 267 32.78 -13.19 -5.13
C ASP A 267 31.30 -12.73 -5.02
N SER A 268 30.65 -12.38 -6.14
CA SER A 268 29.31 -11.75 -6.11
C SER A 268 28.23 -12.52 -6.88
N SER A 269 28.10 -13.83 -6.66
CA SER A 269 27.04 -14.65 -7.27
C SER A 269 25.71 -14.66 -6.49
N GLN A 270 25.61 -13.97 -5.35
CA GLN A 270 24.31 -13.64 -4.75
C GLN A 270 23.84 -12.28 -5.29
N SER A 271 23.33 -12.34 -6.52
CA SER A 271 22.70 -11.25 -7.26
C SER A 271 21.70 -10.46 -6.40
N ASP A 272 21.81 -9.13 -6.39
CA ASP A 272 20.88 -8.20 -5.74
C ASP A 272 19.41 -8.54 -6.10
N GLN A 273 18.70 -9.24 -5.21
CA GLN A 273 17.29 -9.61 -5.43
C GLN A 273 16.33 -8.43 -5.20
N TRP A 274 16.85 -7.33 -4.66
CA TRP A 274 16.11 -6.19 -4.14
C TRP A 274 16.62 -4.88 -4.75
N VAL A 275 15.69 -3.97 -5.06
CA VAL A 275 15.97 -2.60 -5.48
C VAL A 275 15.46 -1.65 -4.39
N PRO A 276 16.29 -0.73 -3.85
CA PRO A 276 15.85 0.30 -2.94
C PRO A 276 14.72 1.15 -3.56
N THR A 277 13.67 1.42 -2.80
CA THR A 277 12.54 2.23 -3.23
C THR A 277 12.02 3.10 -2.09
N ARG A 278 11.30 4.17 -2.43
CA ARG A 278 10.50 4.92 -1.46
C ARG A 278 9.02 4.59 -1.65
N LEU A 279 8.34 4.23 -0.57
CA LEU A 279 6.90 4.00 -0.58
C LEU A 279 6.20 5.33 -0.38
N SER A 280 5.63 5.89 -1.44
CA SER A 280 4.87 7.14 -1.37
C SER A 280 3.49 6.92 -0.77
N THR A 281 3.03 7.84 0.09
CA THR A 281 1.64 7.88 0.56
C THR A 281 0.65 8.45 -0.46
N VAL A 282 1.16 9.13 -1.50
CA VAL A 282 0.34 9.77 -2.54
C VAL A 282 -0.23 8.75 -3.53
N ASN A 283 0.54 7.70 -3.83
CA ASN A 283 0.08 6.61 -4.67
C ASN A 283 -0.90 5.75 -3.88
N ALA A 284 -2.08 5.47 -4.46
CA ALA A 284 -3.06 4.62 -3.79
C ALA A 284 -2.63 3.14 -3.72
N ASP A 285 -1.83 2.71 -4.70
CA ASP A 285 -1.45 1.31 -4.86
C ASP A 285 -0.02 1.04 -4.36
N LEU A 286 0.09 0.08 -3.44
CA LEU A 286 1.36 -0.53 -3.06
C LEU A 286 1.87 -1.44 -4.18
N PRO A 287 3.20 -1.58 -4.36
CA PRO A 287 3.74 -2.60 -5.26
C PRO A 287 3.29 -3.99 -4.80
N TYR A 288 3.21 -4.96 -5.73
CA TYR A 288 2.68 -6.30 -5.46
C TYR A 288 3.38 -7.05 -4.33
N ALA A 289 4.68 -6.77 -4.15
CA ALA A 289 5.46 -7.21 -3.01
C ALA A 289 6.57 -6.20 -2.71
N PHE A 290 6.92 -6.03 -1.44
CA PHE A 290 8.05 -5.21 -1.00
C PHE A 290 8.58 -5.69 0.35
N LEU A 291 9.85 -5.37 0.62
CA LEU A 291 10.54 -5.62 1.87
C LEU A 291 10.84 -4.30 2.56
N VAL A 292 10.56 -4.20 3.85
CA VAL A 292 11.00 -3.09 4.70
C VAL A 292 11.99 -3.63 5.71
N THR A 293 13.12 -2.96 5.85
CA THR A 293 14.12 -3.26 6.86
C THR A 293 14.24 -2.10 7.84
N THR A 294 14.33 -2.43 9.12
CA THR A 294 14.53 -1.47 10.21
C THR A 294 15.88 -1.73 10.85
N ASP A 295 16.77 -0.75 10.76
CA ASP A 295 18.09 -0.77 11.39
C ASP A 295 18.12 0.21 12.56
N HIS A 296 18.50 -0.28 13.73
CA HIS A 296 18.74 0.54 14.91
C HIS A 296 20.25 0.84 15.00
N SER A 297 20.64 2.10 14.86
CA SER A 297 22.03 2.51 15.04
C SER A 297 22.39 2.50 16.53
N SER A 298 23.67 2.27 16.84
CA SER A 298 24.20 2.36 18.21
C SER A 298 24.03 3.75 18.83
N SER A 299 23.86 4.79 18.00
CA SER A 299 23.55 6.16 18.40
C SER A 299 22.06 6.42 18.72
N GLY A 300 21.21 5.38 18.72
CA GLY A 300 19.77 5.50 18.99
C GLY A 300 18.91 5.95 17.81
N GLY A 301 19.49 6.08 16.61
CA GLY A 301 18.76 6.38 15.38
C GLY A 301 18.06 5.14 14.81
N VAL A 302 16.88 5.32 14.23
CA VAL A 302 16.14 4.26 13.52
C VAL A 302 16.13 4.58 12.04
N SER A 303 16.72 3.72 11.22
CA SER A 303 16.67 3.81 9.75
C SER A 303 15.69 2.79 9.22
N ILE A 304 14.63 3.25 8.56
CA ILE A 304 13.65 2.40 7.89
C ILE A 304 13.88 2.52 6.39
N ARG A 305 13.98 1.38 5.70
CA ARG A 305 14.25 1.33 4.26
C ARG A 305 13.32 0.37 3.57
N SER A 306 12.76 0.80 2.44
CA SER A 306 11.87 -0.02 1.62
C SER A 306 12.59 -0.52 0.37
N HIS A 307 12.26 -1.73 -0.06
CA HIS A 307 12.86 -2.39 -1.21
C HIS A 307 11.79 -3.14 -2.00
N VAL A 308 11.91 -3.18 -3.32
CA VAL A 308 11.03 -3.98 -4.19
C VAL A 308 11.84 -5.07 -4.90
N PRO A 309 11.24 -6.23 -5.20
CA PRO A 309 11.97 -7.27 -5.92
C PRO A 309 12.39 -6.80 -7.32
N ILE A 310 13.54 -7.28 -7.79
CA ILE A 310 14.01 -7.04 -9.16
C ILE A 310 13.05 -7.65 -10.20
N PRO A 311 13.07 -7.19 -11.47
CA PRO A 311 12.18 -7.69 -12.52
C PRO A 311 12.24 -9.21 -12.70
N LEU A 312 13.43 -9.80 -12.61
CA LEU A 312 13.61 -11.26 -12.73
C LEU A 312 12.84 -12.01 -11.64
N VAL A 313 12.87 -11.54 -10.39
CA VAL A 313 12.12 -12.12 -9.28
C VAL A 313 10.60 -11.91 -9.47
N LYS A 314 10.19 -10.73 -9.94
CA LYS A 314 8.78 -10.44 -10.26
C LYS A 314 8.23 -11.26 -11.44
N GLN A 315 9.10 -11.76 -12.31
CA GLN A 315 8.70 -12.55 -13.48
C GLN A 315 8.77 -14.06 -13.24
N SER A 316 9.48 -14.51 -12.21
CA SER A 316 9.72 -15.94 -11.96
C SER A 316 9.23 -16.45 -10.61
N LEU A 317 9.12 -15.59 -9.59
CA LEU A 317 8.85 -16.01 -8.21
C LEU A 317 7.53 -15.46 -7.68
N ILE A 318 7.24 -14.18 -7.93
CA ILE A 318 5.99 -13.53 -7.49
C ILE A 318 5.30 -12.96 -8.72
N VAL A 319 4.35 -13.71 -9.28
CA VAL A 319 3.78 -13.44 -10.60
C VAL A 319 2.28 -13.16 -10.55
N PRO A 320 1.74 -12.35 -11.48
CA PRO A 320 0.30 -12.30 -11.70
C PRO A 320 -0.19 -13.63 -12.28
N ALA A 321 -1.43 -14.02 -11.97
CA ALA A 321 -2.05 -15.24 -12.53
C ALA A 321 -2.12 -15.21 -14.07
N VAL A 322 -2.40 -14.03 -14.63
CA VAL A 322 -2.31 -13.81 -16.08
C VAL A 322 -0.95 -13.17 -16.40
N PRO A 323 -0.07 -13.87 -17.16
CA PRO A 323 1.25 -13.35 -17.47
C PRO A 323 1.15 -12.10 -18.34
N LYS A 324 1.80 -11.02 -17.91
CA LYS A 324 1.89 -9.74 -18.64
C LYS A 324 3.02 -9.71 -19.67
N PHE A 325 3.92 -10.70 -19.63
CA PHE A 325 5.09 -10.79 -20.49
C PHE A 325 5.07 -12.13 -21.23
N ALA A 326 5.56 -12.11 -22.47
CA ALA A 326 5.76 -13.32 -23.23
C ALA A 326 6.77 -14.21 -22.47
N VAL A 327 6.30 -15.34 -21.98
CA VAL A 327 7.18 -16.39 -21.45
C VAL A 327 7.91 -16.99 -22.65
N GLU A 328 9.24 -17.05 -22.59
CA GLU A 328 10.01 -17.74 -23.63
C GLU A 328 9.49 -19.17 -23.77
N LYS A 329 9.21 -19.60 -25.01
CA LYS A 329 8.66 -20.94 -25.28
C LYS A 329 9.60 -22.00 -24.67
N GLY A 330 9.11 -22.76 -23.71
CA GLY A 330 9.85 -23.85 -23.05
C GLY A 330 10.36 -23.52 -21.64
N ALA A 331 10.19 -22.30 -21.13
CA ALA A 331 10.51 -21.98 -19.74
C ALA A 331 9.37 -22.40 -18.80
N GLU A 332 9.55 -23.48 -18.04
CA GLU A 332 8.65 -23.84 -16.95
C GLU A 332 8.85 -22.88 -15.78
N LEU A 333 8.00 -21.86 -15.71
CA LEU A 333 7.95 -20.96 -14.58
C LEU A 333 7.28 -21.68 -13.40
N HIS A 334 8.04 -21.86 -12.33
CA HIS A 334 7.56 -22.36 -11.06
C HIS A 334 7.47 -21.17 -10.08
N PRO A 335 6.37 -20.40 -10.06
CA PRO A 335 6.25 -19.29 -9.14
C PRO A 335 6.13 -19.80 -7.70
N ALA A 336 6.66 -19.04 -6.74
CA ALA A 336 6.41 -19.29 -5.32
C ALA A 336 5.06 -18.70 -4.89
N TYR A 337 4.67 -17.57 -5.46
CA TYR A 337 3.41 -16.92 -5.17
C TYR A 337 2.76 -16.38 -6.44
N VAL A 338 1.46 -16.61 -6.57
CA VAL A 338 0.63 -16.10 -7.66
C VAL A 338 -0.42 -15.16 -7.07
N PHE A 339 -0.53 -13.94 -7.58
CA PHE A 339 -1.58 -13.00 -7.16
C PHE A 339 -2.61 -12.75 -8.26
N PHE A 340 -3.81 -12.35 -7.85
CA PHE A 340 -4.94 -12.09 -8.75
C PHE A 340 -5.24 -10.58 -8.81
N GLU A 341 -5.48 -10.06 -10.01
CA GLU A 341 -5.84 -8.68 -10.28
C GLU A 341 -7.36 -8.54 -10.39
N LYS A 342 -7.96 -7.81 -9.44
CA LYS A 342 -9.42 -7.71 -9.32
C LYS A 342 -10.15 -7.11 -10.54
N ASP A 343 -9.51 -6.26 -11.33
CA ASP A 343 -10.24 -5.38 -12.24
C ASP A 343 -10.10 -5.72 -13.74
N ARG A 344 -8.88 -5.85 -14.27
CA ARG A 344 -8.67 -5.89 -15.74
C ARG A 344 -8.68 -7.29 -16.34
N ASP A 345 -8.13 -8.26 -15.65
CA ASP A 345 -7.87 -9.59 -16.20
C ASP A 345 -8.72 -10.68 -15.55
N ARG A 346 -9.70 -10.33 -14.69
CA ARG A 346 -10.48 -11.28 -13.89
C ARG A 346 -11.05 -12.46 -14.68
N LEU A 347 -11.67 -12.23 -15.83
CA LEU A 347 -12.22 -13.31 -16.65
C LEU A 347 -11.13 -14.28 -17.14
N ARG A 348 -9.98 -13.73 -17.54
CA ARG A 348 -8.82 -14.52 -18.00
C ARG A 348 -8.15 -15.23 -16.83
N GLU A 349 -8.12 -14.61 -15.65
CA GLU A 349 -7.64 -15.24 -14.42
C GLU A 349 -8.49 -16.45 -14.07
N MET A 350 -9.82 -16.35 -14.18
CA MET A 350 -10.74 -17.46 -13.93
C MET A 350 -10.48 -18.67 -14.82
N GLU A 351 -9.92 -18.50 -16.01
CA GLU A 351 -9.57 -19.60 -16.92
C GLU A 351 -8.25 -20.29 -16.53
N THR A 352 -7.44 -19.68 -15.67
CA THR A 352 -6.15 -20.25 -15.26
C THR A 352 -6.32 -21.39 -14.27
N ALA A 353 -5.45 -22.39 -14.39
CA ALA A 353 -5.37 -23.49 -13.42
C ALA A 353 -5.10 -22.99 -11.99
N TYR A 354 -4.31 -21.91 -11.85
CA TYR A 354 -4.02 -21.28 -10.55
C TYR A 354 -5.28 -20.75 -9.88
N TYR A 355 -6.15 -20.06 -10.62
CA TYR A 355 -7.39 -19.53 -10.05
C TYR A 355 -8.35 -20.64 -9.65
N GLN A 356 -8.49 -21.68 -10.49
CA GLN A 356 -9.37 -22.81 -10.18
C GLN A 356 -8.94 -23.55 -8.90
N GLN A 357 -7.63 -23.78 -8.75
CA GLN A 357 -7.08 -24.38 -7.56
C GLN A 357 -7.24 -23.47 -6.33
N TRP A 358 -6.87 -22.19 -6.45
CA TRP A 358 -7.04 -21.19 -5.38
C TRP A 358 -8.49 -21.09 -4.92
N LYS A 359 -9.45 -21.06 -5.85
CA LYS A 359 -10.88 -20.98 -5.54
C LYS A 359 -11.33 -22.19 -4.74
N LYS A 360 -10.93 -23.39 -5.14
CA LYS A 360 -11.22 -24.63 -4.41
C LYS A 360 -10.66 -24.59 -2.98
N ASP A 361 -9.41 -24.15 -2.81
CA ASP A 361 -8.75 -24.09 -1.50
C ASP A 361 -9.38 -23.02 -0.59
N ILE A 362 -9.88 -21.93 -1.18
CA ILE A 362 -10.63 -20.91 -0.46
C ILE A 362 -12.03 -21.38 -0.07
N GLU A 363 -12.73 -22.09 -0.94
CA GLU A 363 -14.06 -22.65 -0.62
C GLU A 363 -13.97 -23.65 0.54
N ASP A 364 -12.87 -24.40 0.63
CA ASP A 364 -12.57 -25.29 1.77
C ASP A 364 -12.33 -24.50 3.07
N ILE A 365 -11.60 -23.37 3.02
CA ILE A 365 -11.26 -22.61 4.23
C ILE A 365 -12.40 -21.71 4.71
N CYS A 366 -13.15 -21.12 3.78
CA CYS A 366 -14.24 -20.17 4.01
C CYS A 366 -15.61 -20.77 3.66
N GLN A 367 -15.90 -21.96 4.22
CA GLN A 367 -17.13 -22.70 3.93
C GLN A 367 -18.39 -21.86 4.19
N GLY A 368 -19.29 -21.82 3.20
CA GLY A 368 -20.57 -21.12 3.32
C GLY A 368 -20.49 -19.59 3.18
N ILE A 369 -19.34 -19.03 2.80
CA ILE A 369 -19.21 -17.61 2.46
C ILE A 369 -19.01 -17.48 0.96
N ASP A 370 -19.82 -16.65 0.29
CA ASP A 370 -19.63 -16.37 -1.13
C ASP A 370 -18.38 -15.49 -1.34
N VAL A 371 -17.45 -16.00 -2.14
CA VAL A 371 -16.14 -15.39 -2.38
C VAL A 371 -16.05 -14.70 -3.75
N ASN A 372 -17.14 -14.67 -4.51
CA ASN A 372 -17.21 -14.00 -5.81
C ASN A 372 -17.55 -12.52 -5.65
N ASP A 373 -16.59 -11.72 -5.18
CA ASP A 373 -16.74 -10.29 -4.87
C ASP A 373 -16.02 -9.34 -5.84
#